data_AF-A0A2R8C867-F1
#
_entry.id   AF-A0A2R8C867-F1
#
_cell.length_a   1.000
_cell.length_b   1.000
_cell.length_c   1.000
_cell.angle_alpha   90.00
_cell.angle_beta   90.00
_cell.angle_gamma   90.00
#
_symmetry.space_group_name_H-M   'P 1'
#
loop_
_entity.id
_entity.type
_entity.pdbx_description
1 polymer ?
#
loop_
_entity_poly.entity_id
_entity_poly.type
_entity_poly.pdbx_seq_one_letter_code
_entity_poly.pdbx_strand_id
1 'polypeptide(L)'
;MTRTLALVLSVLFPVTSLAADATQPGDPAFVQPAGDSDLSEFLWTNRPIVVFADTDADPRFQQQLDILMKGEAEMLERDVVVLTDTDPGARSALRTKLRPRGFQLVLIGKDGGVKLRKPFPWSVRELSRSIDKMPLREREIRERRGLN
;
A
#
# COMPACT_ATOMS: atom_id res chain seq x y z
N MET A 1 -8.04 -73.62 6.51
CA MET A 1 -7.89 -73.25 7.93
C MET A 1 -6.61 -72.45 8.08
N THR A 2 -6.69 -71.12 8.03
CA THR A 2 -5.77 -70.16 8.69
C THR A 2 -6.30 -68.75 8.42
N ARG A 3 -6.75 -68.09 9.48
CA ARG A 3 -7.24 -66.71 9.54
C ARG A 3 -6.05 -65.82 9.85
N THR A 4 -5.89 -64.72 9.14
CA THR A 4 -5.09 -63.58 9.62
C THR A 4 -5.90 -62.31 9.40
N LEU A 5 -6.50 -61.83 10.49
CA LEU A 5 -7.06 -60.49 10.64
C LEU A 5 -5.91 -59.48 10.60
N ALA A 6 -5.97 -58.48 9.71
CA ALA A 6 -5.17 -57.27 9.81
C ALA A 6 -6.09 -56.12 10.25
N LEU A 7 -5.89 -55.69 11.49
CA LEU A 7 -6.57 -54.55 12.11
C LEU A 7 -5.83 -53.27 11.68
N VAL A 8 -6.41 -52.50 10.77
CA VAL A 8 -5.85 -51.20 10.35
C VAL A 8 -6.52 -50.11 11.20
N LEU A 9 -5.74 -49.61 12.17
CA LEU A 9 -6.09 -48.47 13.02
C LEU A 9 -5.84 -47.18 12.24
N SER A 10 -6.85 -46.66 11.56
CA SER A 10 -6.78 -45.35 10.89
C SER A 10 -6.95 -44.23 11.91
N VAL A 11 -5.84 -43.55 12.21
CA VAL A 11 -5.79 -42.35 13.06
C VAL A 11 -6.46 -41.19 12.32
N LEU A 12 -7.55 -40.67 12.89
CA LEU A 12 -8.18 -39.40 12.50
C LEU A 12 -7.32 -38.25 13.01
N PHE A 13 -6.62 -37.55 12.10
CA PHE A 13 -6.06 -36.24 12.39
C PHE A 13 -7.10 -35.15 12.06
N PRO A 14 -7.40 -34.22 12.99
CA PRO A 14 -8.25 -33.09 12.68
C PRO A 14 -7.51 -32.12 11.77
N VAL A 15 -8.07 -31.85 10.60
CA VAL A 15 -7.58 -30.81 9.68
C VAL A 15 -7.94 -29.45 10.31
N THR A 16 -6.98 -28.80 10.95
CA THR A 16 -7.10 -27.39 11.32
C THR A 16 -6.99 -26.55 10.05
N SER A 17 -8.14 -26.06 9.58
CA SER A 17 -8.22 -25.10 8.49
C SER A 17 -7.62 -23.77 8.95
N LEU A 18 -6.39 -23.49 8.54
CA LEU A 18 -5.82 -22.15 8.59
C LEU A 18 -6.39 -21.37 7.42
N ALA A 19 -7.15 -20.31 7.71
CA ALA A 19 -7.53 -19.30 6.74
C ALA A 19 -6.25 -18.64 6.22
N ALA A 20 -5.77 -19.09 5.07
CA ALA A 20 -4.74 -18.39 4.32
C ALA A 20 -5.42 -17.19 3.65
N ASP A 21 -5.14 -16.01 4.18
CA ASP A 21 -5.40 -14.76 3.50
C ASP A 21 -4.64 -14.80 2.16
N ALA A 22 -5.37 -14.86 1.07
CA ALA A 22 -4.83 -15.13 -0.25
C ALA A 22 -4.22 -13.85 -0.83
N THR A 23 -3.01 -13.49 -0.39
CA THR A 23 -2.18 -12.57 -1.17
C THR A 23 -1.69 -13.32 -2.41
N GLN A 24 -2.34 -13.08 -3.55
CA GLN A 24 -1.89 -13.59 -4.84
C GLN A 24 -0.45 -13.11 -5.12
N PRO A 25 0.50 -14.02 -5.42
CA PRO A 25 1.87 -13.64 -5.74
C PRO A 25 1.90 -13.05 -7.16
N GLY A 26 1.75 -11.73 -7.27
CA GLY A 26 1.82 -11.04 -8.57
C GLY A 26 1.42 -9.58 -8.54
N ASP A 27 0.52 -9.16 -7.66
CA ASP A 27 0.18 -7.75 -7.49
C ASP A 27 1.07 -7.11 -6.43
N PRO A 28 1.70 -5.95 -6.70
CA PRO A 28 2.42 -5.22 -5.67
C PRO A 28 1.43 -4.89 -4.54
N ALA A 29 1.79 -5.27 -3.32
CA ALA A 29 0.96 -5.01 -2.16
C ALA A 29 0.61 -3.51 -2.11
N PHE A 30 -0.67 -3.20 -1.91
CA PHE A 30 -1.14 -1.80 -1.86
C PHE A 30 -0.37 -0.98 -0.81
N VAL A 31 0.05 -1.62 0.29
CA VAL A 31 0.99 -1.07 1.27
C VAL A 31 2.27 -1.91 1.27
N GLN A 32 3.41 -1.23 1.13
CA GLN A 32 4.72 -1.85 1.22
C GLN A 32 5.71 -0.95 1.98
N PRO A 33 6.72 -1.52 2.66
CA PRO A 33 7.83 -0.75 3.19
C PRO A 33 8.57 -0.02 2.08
N ALA A 34 9.02 1.20 2.36
CA ALA A 34 9.80 2.00 1.43
C ALA A 34 11.16 1.36 1.11
N GLY A 35 11.82 0.75 2.10
CA GLY A 35 13.11 0.07 1.94
C GLY A 35 14.10 0.85 1.06
N ASP A 36 14.57 0.18 0.01
CA ASP A 36 15.43 0.75 -1.04
C ASP A 36 14.66 1.21 -2.29
N SER A 37 13.32 1.23 -2.28
CA SER A 37 12.52 1.64 -3.43
C SER A 37 12.84 3.07 -3.85
N ASP A 38 13.04 3.26 -5.16
CA ASP A 38 13.18 4.59 -5.74
C ASP A 38 11.84 5.06 -6.34
N LEU A 39 11.59 6.37 -6.24
CA LEU A 39 10.44 7.00 -6.89
C LEU A 39 10.43 6.84 -8.41
N SER A 40 11.60 6.56 -9.00
CA SER A 40 11.75 6.32 -10.43
C SER A 40 10.96 5.08 -10.90
N GLU A 41 10.80 4.07 -10.04
CA GLU A 41 10.04 2.83 -10.33
C GLU A 41 8.54 3.09 -10.56
N PHE A 42 8.02 4.15 -9.95
CA PHE A 42 6.60 4.50 -10.00
C PHE A 42 6.26 5.55 -11.07
N LEU A 43 7.26 6.03 -11.80
CA LEU A 43 7.05 7.01 -12.86
C LEU A 43 6.12 6.44 -13.94
N TRP A 44 5.11 7.22 -14.31
CA TRP A 44 4.10 6.92 -15.32
C TRP A 44 3.17 5.74 -14.99
N THR A 45 3.50 4.93 -13.98
CA THR A 45 2.72 3.74 -13.58
C THR A 45 1.81 4.04 -12.39
N ASN A 46 2.36 4.50 -11.27
CA ASN A 46 1.62 4.63 -10.00
C ASN A 46 1.77 6.01 -9.35
N ARG A 47 0.90 6.29 -8.37
CA ARG A 47 0.95 7.49 -7.53
C ARG A 47 1.38 7.09 -6.12
N PRO A 48 2.66 7.24 -5.75
CA PRO A 48 3.11 6.90 -4.41
C PRO A 48 2.52 7.85 -3.37
N ILE A 49 1.90 7.30 -2.34
CA ILE A 49 1.69 7.96 -1.06
C ILE A 49 2.76 7.46 -0.12
N VAL A 50 3.69 8.32 0.27
CA VAL A 50 4.73 7.97 1.24
C VAL A 50 4.29 8.44 2.62
N VAL A 51 4.18 7.51 3.57
CA VAL A 51 3.83 7.79 4.96
C VAL A 51 5.08 7.59 5.81
N PHE A 52 5.62 8.71 6.30
CA PHE A 52 6.75 8.73 7.20
C PHE A 52 6.30 8.76 8.66
N ALA A 53 7.07 8.12 9.53
CA ALA A 53 7.00 8.27 10.98
C ALA A 53 8.37 8.03 11.63
N ASP A 54 8.47 8.31 12.93
CA ASP A 54 9.68 8.03 13.71
C ASP A 54 9.71 6.60 14.26
N THR A 55 8.55 5.96 14.34
CA THR A 55 8.35 4.57 14.78
C THR A 55 7.01 4.08 14.22
N ASP A 56 6.89 2.77 14.05
CA ASP A 56 5.63 2.09 13.71
C ASP A 56 4.57 2.25 14.81
N ALA A 57 4.98 2.48 16.06
CA ALA A 57 4.08 2.75 17.18
C ALA A 57 3.48 4.16 17.19
N ASP A 58 3.80 5.05 16.24
CA ASP A 58 3.20 6.39 16.19
C ASP A 58 1.68 6.29 15.93
N PRO A 59 0.83 6.83 16.82
CA PRO A 59 -0.62 6.76 16.65
C PRO A 59 -1.12 7.36 15.32
N ARG A 60 -0.43 8.39 14.81
CA ARG A 60 -0.78 9.02 13.53
C ARG A 60 -0.44 8.11 12.35
N PHE A 61 0.66 7.36 12.45
CA PHE A 61 1.04 6.37 11.44
C PHE A 61 0.01 5.26 11.35
N GLN A 62 -0.34 4.67 12.49
CA GLN A 62 -1.37 3.63 12.57
C GLN A 62 -2.74 4.14 12.08
N GLN A 63 -3.15 5.34 12.50
CA GLN A 63 -4.39 5.96 12.03
C GLN A 63 -4.39 6.18 10.52
N GLN A 64 -3.29 6.69 9.96
CA GLN A 64 -3.19 6.91 8.51
C GLN A 64 -3.27 5.60 7.73
N LEU A 65 -2.63 4.55 8.22
CA LEU A 65 -2.65 3.25 7.59
C LEU A 65 -4.05 2.64 7.62
N ASP A 66 -4.74 2.67 8.77
CA ASP A 66 -6.14 2.24 8.90
C ASP A 66 -7.07 3.00 7.93
N ILE A 67 -6.90 4.33 7.82
CA ILE A 67 -7.65 5.14 6.86
C ILE A 67 -7.42 4.69 5.41
N LEU A 68 -6.17 4.43 5.03
CA LEU A 68 -5.82 4.00 3.66
C LEU A 68 -6.34 2.60 3.37
N MET A 69 -6.21 1.66 4.31
CA MET A 69 -6.70 0.29 4.18
C MET A 69 -8.22 0.25 4.00
N LYS A 70 -8.96 1.07 4.76
CA LYS A 70 -10.43 1.18 4.62
C LYS A 70 -10.88 1.70 3.26
N GLY A 71 -10.03 2.45 2.55
CA GLY A 71 -10.31 3.01 1.24
C GLY A 71 -9.43 2.47 0.12
N GLU A 72 -8.87 1.26 0.29
CA GLU A 72 -7.96 0.64 -0.67
C GLU A 72 -8.52 0.62 -2.09
N ALA A 73 -9.77 0.20 -2.27
CA ALA A 73 -10.41 0.16 -3.59
C ALA A 73 -10.44 1.54 -4.29
N GLU A 74 -10.78 2.61 -3.56
CA GLU A 74 -10.77 3.97 -4.11
C GLU A 74 -9.36 4.44 -4.51
N MET A 75 -8.35 3.98 -3.78
CA MET A 75 -6.94 4.30 -4.04
C MET A 75 -6.41 3.51 -5.24
N LEU A 76 -6.74 2.22 -5.35
CA LEU A 76 -6.35 1.37 -6.48
C LEU A 76 -6.94 1.85 -7.81
N GLU A 77 -8.19 2.35 -7.85
CA GLU A 77 -8.81 2.95 -9.05
C GLU A 77 -8.04 4.15 -9.64
N ARG A 78 -7.15 4.73 -8.83
CA ARG A 78 -6.32 5.90 -9.13
C ARG A 78 -4.83 5.53 -9.25
N ASP A 79 -4.53 4.23 -9.31
CA ASP A 79 -3.20 3.64 -9.40
C ASP A 79 -2.30 4.05 -8.23
N VAL A 80 -2.87 4.19 -7.03
CA VAL A 80 -2.13 4.59 -5.82
C VAL A 80 -1.44 3.37 -5.19
N VAL A 81 -0.21 3.59 -4.72
CA VAL A 81 0.56 2.65 -3.91
C VAL A 81 1.03 3.38 -2.64
N VAL A 82 1.02 2.69 -1.51
CA VAL A 82 1.42 3.26 -0.22
C VAL A 82 2.80 2.73 0.17
N LEU A 83 3.73 3.65 0.37
CA LEU A 83 5.09 3.36 0.83
C LEU A 83 5.22 3.80 2.28
N THR A 84 5.67 2.92 3.17
CA THR A 84 5.82 3.22 4.60
C THR A 84 7.28 3.31 5.00
N ASP A 85 7.64 4.34 5.78
CA ASP A 85 8.98 4.50 6.33
C ASP A 85 8.87 4.96 7.78
N THR A 86 9.15 4.03 8.70
CA THR A 86 9.04 4.22 10.15
C THR A 86 10.39 4.22 10.86
N ASP A 87 11.51 4.21 10.11
CA ASP A 87 12.86 4.21 10.68
C ASP A 87 13.65 5.46 10.25
N PRO A 88 13.78 6.47 11.14
CA PRO A 88 14.61 7.65 10.90
C PRO A 88 16.09 7.34 10.63
N GLY A 89 16.61 6.25 11.16
CA GLY A 89 18.00 5.82 11.04
C GLY A 89 18.34 5.12 9.73
N ALA A 90 17.34 4.54 9.04
CA ALA A 90 17.52 3.73 7.83
C ALA A 90 18.11 4.50 6.63
N ARG A 91 18.07 5.85 6.63
CA ARG A 91 18.55 6.70 5.52
C ARG A 91 18.04 6.26 4.14
N SER A 92 16.79 5.80 4.06
CA SER A 92 16.16 5.39 2.80
C SER A 92 16.30 6.46 1.70
N ALA A 93 16.30 6.03 0.44
CA ALA A 93 16.36 6.95 -0.70
C ALA A 93 15.22 7.99 -0.64
N LEU A 94 14.02 7.55 -0.25
CA LEU A 94 12.86 8.41 -0.05
C LEU A 94 13.06 9.43 1.05
N ARG A 95 13.59 9.04 2.22
CA ARG A 95 13.80 9.95 3.36
C ARG A 95 14.88 10.98 3.04
N THR A 96 15.93 10.59 2.33
CA THR A 96 16.99 11.51 1.87
C THR A 96 16.44 12.54 0.88
N LYS A 97 15.60 12.10 -0.07
CA LYS A 97 15.03 12.97 -1.12
C LYS A 97 13.90 13.87 -0.60
N LEU A 98 13.01 13.32 0.22
CA LEU A 98 11.79 13.99 0.68
C LEU A 98 11.97 14.73 2.01
N ARG A 99 13.01 14.41 2.79
CA ARG A 99 13.42 15.07 4.04
C ARG A 99 12.25 15.31 5.01
N PRO A 100 11.51 14.26 5.39
CA PRO A 100 10.39 14.37 6.33
C PRO A 100 10.85 14.79 7.73
N ARG A 101 9.91 15.28 8.54
CA ARG A 101 10.13 15.61 9.96
C ARG A 101 9.03 14.94 10.78
N GLY A 102 9.37 13.91 11.54
CA GLY A 102 8.39 13.10 12.27
C GLY A 102 7.37 12.45 11.34
N PHE A 103 6.11 12.42 11.78
CA PHE A 103 5.01 12.01 10.91
C PHE A 103 4.83 12.96 9.73
N GLN A 104 4.85 12.42 8.52
CA GLN A 104 4.54 13.18 7.31
C GLN A 104 3.95 12.28 6.23
N LEU A 105 2.80 12.68 5.69
CA LEU A 105 2.25 12.11 4.46
C LEU A 105 2.71 12.94 3.26
N VAL A 106 3.16 12.27 2.21
CA VAL A 106 3.57 12.89 0.95
C VAL A 106 2.87 12.18 -0.21
N LEU A 107 2.10 12.91 -1.02
CA LEU A 107 1.56 12.38 -2.28
C LEU A 107 2.50 12.74 -3.42
N ILE A 108 2.80 11.76 -4.26
CA ILE A 108 3.62 11.90 -5.46
C ILE A 108 2.77 11.50 -6.66
N GLY A 109 2.83 12.30 -7.71
CA GLY A 109 2.14 12.00 -8.96
C GLY A 109 2.90 10.99 -9.81
N LYS A 110 2.25 10.44 -10.83
CA LYS A 110 2.90 9.60 -11.86
C LYS A 110 3.99 10.36 -12.64
N ASP A 111 4.00 11.69 -12.59
CA ASP A 111 5.05 12.51 -13.16
C ASP A 111 6.30 12.63 -12.24
N GLY A 112 6.31 11.95 -11.10
CA GLY A 112 7.39 11.98 -10.11
C GLY A 112 7.42 13.24 -9.24
N GLY A 113 6.52 14.20 -9.50
CA GLY A 113 6.42 15.43 -8.74
C GLY A 113 5.70 15.25 -7.41
N VAL A 114 6.21 15.88 -6.36
CA VAL A 114 5.49 15.98 -5.08
C VAL A 114 4.27 16.87 -5.25
N LYS A 115 3.09 16.35 -4.94
CA LYS A 115 1.80 17.04 -5.12
C LYS A 115 1.31 17.71 -3.86
N LEU A 116 1.52 17.07 -2.71
CA LEU A 116 1.20 17.65 -1.41
C LEU A 116 2.02 17.01 -0.31
N ARG A 117 2.07 17.71 0.82
CA ARG A 117 2.63 17.23 2.09
C ARG A 117 1.66 17.56 3.22
N LYS A 118 1.48 16.65 4.16
CA LYS A 118 0.67 16.86 5.38
C LYS A 118 1.39 16.33 6.61
N PRO A 119 1.46 17.12 7.70
CA PRO A 119 2.03 16.67 8.97
C PRO A 119 1.01 15.95 9.88
N PHE A 120 -0.13 15.52 9.34
CA PHE A 120 -1.22 14.87 10.06
C PHE A 120 -1.95 13.85 9.17
N PRO A 121 -2.63 12.85 9.75
CA PRO A 121 -3.39 11.87 8.99
C PRO A 121 -4.48 12.50 8.15
N TRP A 122 -4.64 12.05 6.91
CA TRP A 122 -5.52 12.65 5.92
C TRP A 122 -6.46 11.63 5.31
N SER A 123 -7.71 12.05 5.09
CA SER A 123 -8.77 11.13 4.68
C SER A 123 -8.62 10.68 3.22
N VAL A 124 -9.06 9.45 2.94
CA VAL A 124 -9.15 8.91 1.57
C VAL A 124 -9.96 9.85 0.67
N ARG A 125 -11.08 10.39 1.18
CA ARG A 125 -11.92 11.33 0.42
C ARG A 125 -11.15 12.56 -0.05
N GLU A 126 -10.32 13.14 0.81
CA GLU A 126 -9.54 14.32 0.46
C GLU A 126 -8.34 13.98 -0.44
N LEU A 127 -7.70 12.82 -0.21
CA LEU A 127 -6.68 12.28 -1.10
C LEU A 127 -7.24 12.07 -2.52
N SER A 128 -8.38 11.37 -2.65
CA SER A 128 -9.09 11.15 -3.92
C SER A 128 -9.39 12.47 -4.62
N ARG A 129 -9.96 13.46 -3.90
CA ARG A 129 -10.24 14.79 -4.46
C ARG A 129 -8.99 15.52 -4.91
N SER A 130 -7.88 15.38 -4.19
CA SER A 130 -6.61 15.99 -4.60
C SER A 130 -6.05 15.30 -5.84
N ILE A 131 -6.23 13.99 -5.96
CA ILE A 131 -5.78 13.21 -7.11
C ILE A 131 -6.59 13.54 -8.36
N ASP A 132 -7.90 13.61 -8.24
CA ASP A 132 -8.81 13.83 -9.36
C ASP A 132 -8.66 15.23 -9.99
N LYS A 133 -8.06 16.19 -9.28
CA LYS A 133 -7.70 17.53 -9.78
C LYS A 133 -6.35 17.59 -10.51
N MET A 134 -5.62 16.47 -10.63
CA MET A 134 -4.34 16.46 -11.32
C MET A 134 -4.53 16.45 -12.84
N PRO A 135 -3.79 17.25 -13.63
CA PRO A 135 -3.98 17.32 -15.08
C PRO A 135 -3.87 15.98 -15.81
N LEU A 136 -2.93 15.12 -15.38
CA LEU A 136 -2.80 13.77 -15.92
C LEU A 136 -4.01 12.89 -15.56
N ARG A 137 -4.55 13.01 -14.35
CA ARG A 137 -5.74 12.27 -13.92
C ARG A 137 -6.98 12.71 -14.69
N GLU A 138 -7.14 14.01 -14.92
CA GLU A 138 -8.23 14.53 -15.75
C GLU A 138 -8.17 14.01 -17.18
N ARG A 139 -6.97 13.85 -17.76
CA ARG A 139 -6.78 13.19 -19.07
C ARG A 139 -7.23 11.73 -19.04
N GLU A 140 -6.75 10.95 -18.07
CA GLU A 140 -7.16 9.55 -17.89
C GLU A 140 -8.70 9.41 -17.78
N ILE A 141 -9.36 10.30 -17.04
CA ILE A 141 -10.82 10.31 -16.90
C ILE A 141 -11.51 10.64 -18.21
N ARG A 142 -11.02 11.62 -18.99
CA ARG A 142 -11.59 11.96 -20.31
C ARG A 142 -11.45 10.82 -21.30
N GLU A 143 -10.28 10.19 -21.33
CA GLU A 143 -9.99 9.02 -22.18
C GLU A 143 -10.89 7.85 -21.83
N ARG A 144 -11.05 7.54 -20.53
CA ARG A 144 -11.99 6.49 -20.06
C ARG A 144 -13.46 6.77 -20.43
N ARG A 145 -13.84 8.04 -20.56
CA ARG A 145 -15.21 8.45 -20.92
C ARG A 145 -15.45 8.47 -22.44
N GLY A 146 -14.45 8.15 -23.26
CA GLY A 146 -14.59 8.16 -24.73
C GLY A 146 -14.85 9.56 -25.29
N LEU A 147 -14.37 10.61 -24.61
CA LEU A 147 -14.55 12.01 -25.04
C LEU A 147 -13.48 12.47 -26.05
N ASN A 148 -12.80 11.55 -26.72
CA ASN A 148 -11.84 11.79 -27.79
C ASN A 148 -12.13 10.88 -28.99
#